data_AF-A0A1V0UMQ8-F1
#
_entry.id   AF-A0A1V0UMQ8-F1
#
_cell.length_a   1.000
_cell.length_b   1.000
_cell.length_c   1.000
_cell.angle_alpha   90.00
_cell.angle_beta   90.00
_cell.angle_gamma   90.00
#
_symmetry.space_group_name_H-M   'P 1'
#
loop_
_entity.id
_entity.type
_entity.pdbx_description
1 polymer ?
#
loop_
_entity_poly.entity_id
_entity_poly.type
_entity_poly.pdbx_seq_one_letter_code
_entity_poly.pdbx_strand_id
1 'polypeptide(L)'
;MRALAAAAAAAALAVPATAATATAAPAATPPGLSCETGKHAIDDYTGFALCRNNGSQTQVFWVHLVCGWSPDVDGERVTLRPGQSGQSTAHCGSLGTGIGEIQVRP
;
A
#
# COMPACT_ATOMS: atom_id res chain seq x y z
N MET A 1 34.22 -52.48 -25.43
CA MET A 1 34.96 -52.24 -24.17
C MET A 1 34.24 -51.15 -23.41
N ARG A 2 33.99 -51.38 -22.11
CA ARG A 2 33.24 -50.52 -21.17
C ARG A 2 34.01 -49.21 -20.87
N ALA A 3 33.30 -48.10 -20.70
CA ALA A 3 33.58 -47.05 -19.69
C ALA A 3 32.48 -45.96 -19.78
N LEU A 4 31.53 -45.93 -18.84
CA LEU A 4 31.54 -45.20 -17.56
C LEU A 4 30.93 -43.80 -17.69
N ALA A 5 29.78 -43.65 -17.04
CA ALA A 5 29.00 -42.43 -16.89
C ALA A 5 29.79 -41.31 -16.20
N ALA A 6 29.48 -40.06 -16.54
CA ALA A 6 29.74 -38.92 -15.67
C ALA A 6 28.50 -38.02 -15.68
N ALA A 7 27.71 -38.16 -14.62
CA ALA A 7 26.66 -37.20 -14.26
C ALA A 7 27.33 -35.88 -13.85
N ALA A 8 26.92 -34.77 -14.46
CA ALA A 8 27.28 -33.43 -13.99
C ALA A 8 26.05 -32.81 -13.34
N ALA A 9 26.14 -32.62 -12.03
CA ALA A 9 25.08 -32.13 -11.16
C ALA A 9 24.73 -30.67 -11.48
N ALA A 10 23.43 -30.39 -11.67
CA ALA A 10 22.90 -29.04 -11.66
C ALA A 10 22.84 -28.56 -10.19
N ALA A 11 23.79 -27.71 -9.80
CA ALA A 11 23.73 -27.01 -8.52
C ALA A 11 22.68 -25.91 -8.61
N ALA A 12 21.48 -26.18 -8.11
CA ALA A 12 20.45 -25.17 -7.90
C ALA A 12 20.90 -24.24 -6.77
N LEU A 13 21.26 -23.00 -7.12
CA LEU A 13 21.51 -21.93 -6.16
C LEU A 13 20.19 -21.53 -5.51
N ALA A 14 19.86 -22.19 -4.39
CA ALA A 14 18.79 -21.74 -3.50
C ALA A 14 19.27 -20.50 -2.75
N VAL A 15 19.00 -19.32 -3.30
CA VAL A 15 19.13 -18.05 -2.58
C VAL A 15 17.94 -17.95 -1.62
N PRO A 16 18.16 -17.93 -0.30
CA PRO A 16 17.08 -17.62 0.62
C PRO A 16 16.74 -16.14 0.43
N ALA A 17 15.63 -15.86 -0.26
CA ALA A 17 15.04 -14.53 -0.28
C ALA A 17 14.46 -14.27 1.11
N THR A 18 15.27 -13.72 2.01
CA THR A 18 14.77 -13.08 3.23
C THR A 18 13.92 -11.90 2.79
N ALA A 19 12.60 -12.11 2.74
CA ALA A 19 11.62 -11.05 2.53
C ALA A 19 11.75 -10.05 3.67
N ALA A 20 12.46 -8.94 3.43
CA ALA A 20 12.46 -7.80 4.32
C ALA A 20 11.04 -7.26 4.36
N THR A 21 10.33 -7.48 5.46
CA THR A 21 9.10 -6.74 5.77
C THR A 21 9.52 -5.29 6.00
N ALA A 22 9.47 -4.47 4.95
CA ALA A 22 9.63 -3.04 5.07
C ALA A 22 8.41 -2.50 5.83
N THR A 23 8.57 -2.29 7.14
CA THR A 23 7.62 -1.49 7.90
C THR A 23 7.76 -0.05 7.41
N ALA A 24 6.89 0.35 6.50
CA ALA A 24 6.87 1.71 6.00
C ALA A 24 6.48 2.68 7.12
N ALA A 25 7.19 3.81 7.19
CA ALA A 25 6.90 4.86 8.16
C ALA A 25 5.52 5.47 7.87
N PRO A 26 4.73 5.83 8.89
CA PRO A 26 3.44 6.46 8.66
C PRO A 26 3.64 7.72 7.82
N ALA A 27 2.98 7.78 6.66
CA ALA A 27 2.97 8.99 5.85
C ALA A 27 2.49 10.16 6.70
N ALA A 28 3.29 11.23 6.75
CA ALA A 28 2.97 12.40 7.55
C ALA A 28 1.64 13.00 7.07
N THR A 29 0.63 13.04 7.95
CA THR A 29 -0.66 13.66 7.65
C THR A 29 -0.44 15.12 7.25
N PRO A 30 -1.03 15.60 6.14
CA PRO A 30 -0.87 16.99 5.73
C PRO A 30 -1.26 17.97 6.84
N PRO A 31 -0.53 19.09 7.03
CA PRO A 31 -0.80 20.03 8.10
C PRO A 31 -2.22 20.61 7.98
N GLY A 32 -3.00 20.52 9.07
CA GLY A 32 -4.40 20.96 9.11
C GLY A 32 -5.41 19.86 8.76
N LEU A 33 -4.98 18.68 8.32
CA LEU A 33 -5.80 17.48 8.25
C LEU A 33 -5.51 16.58 9.46
N SER A 34 -6.55 15.99 10.03
CA SER A 34 -6.43 14.86 10.94
C SER A 34 -7.04 13.66 10.23
N CYS A 35 -6.23 12.62 10.02
CA CYS A 35 -6.61 11.48 9.21
C CYS A 35 -6.38 10.17 9.96
N GLU A 36 -7.30 9.25 9.75
CA GLU A 36 -7.21 7.85 10.14
C GLU A 36 -7.18 7.01 8.88
N THR A 37 -6.22 6.10 8.79
CA THR A 37 -6.11 5.16 7.68
C THR A 37 -6.37 3.75 8.16
N GLY A 38 -6.93 2.92 7.28
CA GLY A 38 -7.23 1.54 7.64
C GLY A 38 -7.52 0.69 6.43
N LYS A 39 -7.42 -0.63 6.64
CA LYS A 39 -7.90 -1.63 5.70
C LYS A 39 -9.36 -1.95 5.98
N HIS A 40 -10.06 -2.40 4.96
CA HIS A 40 -11.40 -2.91 5.14
C HIS A 40 -11.35 -4.21 5.98
N ALA A 41 -12.34 -4.43 6.86
CA ALA A 41 -12.23 -5.45 7.91
C ALA A 41 -12.26 -6.90 7.41
N ILE A 42 -12.72 -7.11 6.17
CA ILE A 42 -12.92 -8.43 5.58
C ILE A 42 -12.04 -8.69 4.35
N ASP A 43 -11.25 -7.70 3.91
CA ASP A 43 -10.36 -7.85 2.76
C ASP A 43 -9.10 -6.99 2.88
N ASP A 44 -7.98 -7.58 2.48
CA ASP A 44 -6.66 -6.93 2.56
C ASP A 44 -6.34 -6.05 1.35
N TYR A 45 -7.28 -5.87 0.42
CA TYR A 45 -7.06 -5.16 -0.86
C TYR A 45 -7.73 -3.79 -0.89
N THR A 46 -8.72 -3.54 -0.05
CA THR A 46 -9.41 -2.26 0.08
C THR A 46 -8.86 -1.48 1.26
N GLY A 47 -8.45 -0.24 1.01
CA GLY A 47 -7.95 0.67 2.02
C GLY A 47 -8.66 2.01 1.94
N PHE A 48 -8.70 2.72 3.07
CA PHE A 48 -9.32 4.02 3.16
C PHE A 48 -8.46 5.02 3.94
N ALA A 49 -8.73 6.30 3.67
CA ALA A 49 -8.32 7.42 4.49
C ALA A 49 -9.58 8.21 4.89
N LEU A 50 -9.87 8.27 6.18
CA LEU A 50 -10.91 9.11 6.75
C LEU A 50 -10.25 10.37 7.30
N CYS A 51 -10.53 11.53 6.73
CA CYS A 51 -9.90 12.77 7.13
C CYS A 51 -10.91 13.84 7.57
N ARG A 52 -10.50 14.66 8.53
CA ARG A 52 -11.17 15.87 9.00
C ARG A 52 -10.28 17.08 8.70
N ASN A 53 -10.84 18.09 8.04
CA ASN A 53 -10.16 19.37 7.85
C ASN A 53 -10.30 20.24 9.09
N ASN A 54 -9.25 20.28 9.91
CA ASN A 54 -9.14 21.14 11.10
C ASN A 54 -8.47 22.49 10.79
N GLY A 55 -8.04 22.71 9.55
CA GLY A 55 -7.47 23.96 9.09
C GLY A 55 -8.52 25.03 8.77
N SER A 56 -8.05 26.18 8.31
CA SER A 56 -8.88 27.34 7.95
C SER A 56 -9.15 27.47 6.44
N GLN A 57 -8.56 26.61 5.61
CA GLN A 57 -8.71 26.62 4.15
C GLN A 57 -9.35 25.33 3.66
N THR A 58 -9.96 25.39 2.47
CA THR A 58 -10.40 24.17 1.76
C THR A 58 -9.19 23.34 1.38
N GLN A 59 -9.25 22.02 1.62
CA GLN A 59 -8.17 21.08 1.33
C GLN A 59 -8.68 19.94 0.46
N VAL A 60 -7.81 19.39 -0.38
CA VAL A 60 -8.03 18.13 -1.08
C VAL A 60 -7.18 17.07 -0.41
N PHE A 61 -7.68 15.84 -0.39
CA PHE A 61 -6.87 14.68 -0.06
C PHE A 61 -7.33 13.44 -0.83
N TRP A 62 -6.47 12.45 -0.94
CA TRP A 62 -6.84 11.09 -1.36
C TRP A 62 -5.99 10.04 -0.66
N VAL A 63 -6.50 8.82 -0.61
CA VAL A 63 -5.73 7.66 -0.14
C VAL A 63 -4.83 7.17 -1.27
N HIS A 64 -3.60 6.81 -0.95
CA HIS A 64 -2.67 6.12 -1.84
C HIS A 64 -2.33 4.77 -1.22
N LEU A 65 -2.57 3.69 -1.95
CA LEU A 65 -2.31 2.33 -1.51
C LEU A 65 -1.09 1.78 -2.23
N VAL A 66 -0.14 1.28 -1.44
CA VAL A 66 0.98 0.51 -1.96
C VAL A 66 0.54 -0.95 -2.06
N CYS A 67 0.46 -1.50 -3.26
CA CYS A 67 -0.22 -2.76 -3.56
C CYS A 67 0.71 -3.98 -3.69
N GLY A 68 1.88 -3.91 -3.05
CA GLY A 68 2.87 -4.98 -3.05
C GLY A 68 3.41 -5.24 -4.44
N TRP A 69 2.98 -6.35 -5.06
CA TRP A 69 3.38 -6.74 -6.42
C TRP A 69 2.44 -6.20 -7.51
N SER A 70 1.24 -5.78 -7.11
CA SER A 70 0.32 -5.08 -8.00
C SER A 70 0.73 -3.60 -8.11
N PRO A 71 0.38 -2.92 -9.21
CA PRO A 71 0.53 -1.47 -9.29
C PRO A 71 -0.19 -0.76 -8.15
N ASP A 72 0.47 0.24 -7.58
CA ASP A 72 -0.11 1.12 -6.56
C ASP A 72 -1.30 1.89 -7.12
N VAL A 73 -2.25 2.22 -6.26
CA VAL A 73 -3.49 2.90 -6.66
C VAL A 73 -3.78 4.11 -5.80
N ASP A 74 -4.29 5.15 -6.44
CA ASP A 74 -4.86 6.31 -5.78
C ASP A 74 -6.39 6.18 -5.70
N GLY A 75 -6.95 6.63 -4.59
CA GLY A 75 -8.39 6.75 -4.39
C GLY A 75 -8.96 8.04 -4.97
N GLU A 76 -10.26 8.22 -4.73
CA GLU A 76 -10.94 9.46 -5.11
C GLU A 76 -10.34 10.67 -4.38
N ARG A 77 -10.20 11.79 -5.11
CA ARG A 77 -9.82 13.07 -4.53
C ARG A 77 -11.01 13.72 -3.85
N VAL A 78 -10.93 13.87 -2.55
CA VAL A 78 -11.99 14.43 -1.72
C VAL A 78 -11.65 15.86 -1.35
N THR A 79 -12.55 16.79 -1.68
CA THR A 79 -12.44 18.20 -1.29
C THR A 79 -13.20 18.46 0.01
N LEU A 80 -12.52 18.96 1.03
CA LEU A 80 -13.10 19.30 2.33
C LEU A 80 -12.97 20.78 2.65
N ARG A 81 -14.09 21.45 2.94
CA ARG A 81 -14.08 22.77 3.56
C ARG A 81 -13.64 22.68 5.03
N PRO A 82 -13.22 23.80 5.66
CA PRO A 82 -12.94 23.85 7.09
C PRO A 82 -14.06 23.22 7.93
N GLY A 83 -13.69 22.31 8.83
CA GLY A 83 -14.60 21.59 9.72
C GLY A 83 -15.30 20.38 9.09
N GLN A 84 -15.14 20.11 7.79
CA GLN A 84 -15.73 18.94 7.15
C GLN A 84 -14.89 17.68 7.34
N SER A 85 -15.56 16.53 7.27
CA SER A 85 -14.95 15.21 7.18
C SER A 85 -15.31 14.55 5.86
N GLY A 86 -14.46 13.65 5.39
CA GLY A 86 -14.74 12.80 4.24
C GLY A 86 -13.84 11.58 4.23
N GLN A 87 -14.12 10.67 3.30
CA GLN A 87 -13.39 9.43 3.13
C GLN A 87 -12.95 9.26 1.68
N SER A 88 -11.68 8.93 1.47
CA SER A 88 -11.15 8.46 0.20
C SER A 88 -10.87 6.97 0.30
N THR A 89 -11.28 6.19 -0.70
CA THR A 89 -11.14 4.73 -0.74
C THR A 89 -10.50 4.31 -2.05
N ALA A 90 -9.67 3.29 -2.01
CA ALA A 90 -9.10 2.64 -3.18
C ALA A 90 -9.03 1.13 -2.99
N HIS A 91 -8.83 0.40 -4.08
CA HIS A 91 -8.73 -1.05 -4.08
C HIS A 91 -7.55 -1.51 -4.94
N CYS A 92 -6.63 -2.24 -4.33
CA CYS A 92 -5.51 -2.88 -5.01
C CYS A 92 -5.99 -3.99 -5.94
N GLY A 93 -5.30 -4.19 -7.06
CA GLY A 93 -5.56 -5.32 -7.94
C GLY A 93 -5.30 -6.67 -7.25
N SER A 94 -6.13 -7.67 -7.55
CA SER A 94 -6.14 -9.00 -6.92
C SER A 94 -4.95 -9.91 -7.24
N LEU A 95 -3.96 -9.44 -8.00
CA LEU A 95 -2.77 -10.20 -8.39
C LEU A 95 -1.62 -10.10 -7.36
N GLY A 96 -1.78 -9.26 -6.33
CA GLY A 96 -0.75 -8.96 -5.32
C GLY A 96 -0.95 -9.68 -3.99
N THR A 97 -0.19 -9.27 -2.98
CA THR A 97 -0.30 -9.77 -1.58
C THR A 97 -1.26 -8.92 -0.72
N GLY A 98 -2.08 -8.08 -1.35
CA GLY A 98 -2.86 -7.04 -0.68
C GLY A 98 -2.08 -5.75 -0.44
N ILE A 99 -2.62 -4.89 0.43
CA ILE A 99 -2.07 -3.58 0.77
C ILE A 99 -0.85 -3.74 1.69
N GLY A 100 0.30 -3.26 1.23
CA GLY A 100 1.52 -3.14 2.03
C GLY A 100 1.53 -1.87 2.88
N GLU A 101 1.01 -0.76 2.35
CA GLU A 101 1.01 0.54 3.02
C GLU A 101 -0.19 1.38 2.61
N ILE A 102 -0.66 2.23 3.53
CA ILE A 102 -1.71 3.22 3.28
C ILE A 102 -1.18 4.60 3.62
N GLN A 103 -1.20 5.48 2.62
CA GLN A 103 -0.74 6.86 2.75
C GLN A 103 -1.87 7.83 2.45
N VAL A 104 -1.82 9.01 3.07
CA VAL A 104 -2.69 10.13 2.71
C VAL A 104 -1.88 11.14 1.92
N ARG A 105 -2.40 11.54 0.75
CA ARG A 105 -1.79 12.55 -0.11
C ARG A 105 -2.69 13.79 -0.21
N PRO A 106 -2.12 15.00 -0.25
CA PRO A 106 -2.85 16.26 -0.46
C PRO A 106 -3.08 16.59 -1.93
#